data_AF-A0A536LEL9-F1
#
_entry.id   AF-A0A536LEL9-F1
#
_cell.length_a   1.000
_cell.length_b   1.000
_cell.length_c   1.000
_cell.angle_alpha   90.00
_cell.angle_beta   90.00
_cell.angle_gamma   90.00
#
_symmetry.space_group_name_H-M   'P 1'
#
loop_
_entity.id
_entity.type
_entity.pdbx_description
1 polymer ?
#
loop_
_entity_poly.entity_id
_entity_poly.type
_entity_poly.pdbx_seq_one_letter_code
_entity_poly.pdbx_strand_id
1 'polypeptide(L)'
;MLAAVVSEVLTWTTARSAFLLIWAILLLFVVIGLFIHPMRWPAWGLFVGFWGAVGAVWLLLLQFLAMADVLRQPAYGDWAAWPLALLGIWSLVASGLGFGNQTFPRLVDGLGILTGIGLLALSVTVWIGLDDGTRPVAAAAAIAYVLYAVGLGMVFWTSASKGAEAGRAHSF
;
A
#
# COMPACT_ATOMS: atom_id res chain seq x y z
N MET A 1 2.47 -2.25 -9.28
CA MET A 1 1.44 -1.19 -9.43
C MET A 1 1.57 -0.44 -10.75
N LEU A 2 2.69 0.27 -11.03
CA LEU A 2 2.86 0.98 -12.31
C LEU A 2 2.71 0.09 -13.55
N ALA A 3 3.29 -1.12 -13.54
CA ALA A 3 3.12 -2.08 -14.63
C ALA A 3 1.65 -2.47 -14.87
N ALA A 4 0.82 -2.51 -13.83
CA ALA A 4 -0.62 -2.75 -13.98
C ALA A 4 -1.34 -1.55 -14.59
N VAL A 5 -0.94 -0.33 -14.24
CA VAL A 5 -1.46 0.91 -14.86
C VAL A 5 -1.09 0.98 -16.34
N VAL A 6 0.16 0.68 -16.69
CA VAL A 6 0.60 0.62 -18.09
C VAL A 6 -0.16 -0.48 -18.85
N SER A 7 -0.34 -1.65 -18.25
CA SER A 7 -1.10 -2.75 -18.86
C SER A 7 -2.57 -2.38 -19.10
N GLU A 8 -3.19 -1.61 -18.20
CA GLU A 8 -4.54 -1.06 -18.41
C GLU A 8 -4.60 -0.14 -19.64
N VAL A 9 -3.64 0.78 -19.77
CA VAL A 9 -3.55 1.69 -20.93
C VAL A 9 -3.35 0.93 -22.23
N LEU A 10 -2.56 -0.15 -22.19
CA LEU A 10 -2.32 -1.04 -23.33
C LEU A 10 -3.43 -2.07 -23.56
N THR A 11 -4.49 -2.09 -22.75
CA THR A 11 -5.60 -3.06 -22.78
C THR A 11 -5.19 -4.53 -22.55
N TRP A 12 -4.04 -4.76 -21.92
CA TRP A 12 -3.51 -6.08 -21.59
C TRP A 12 -4.09 -6.60 -20.27
N THR A 13 -5.33 -7.08 -20.32
CA THR A 13 -6.11 -7.50 -19.14
C THR A 13 -5.45 -8.63 -18.34
N THR A 14 -4.88 -9.64 -19.01
CA THR A 14 -4.19 -10.76 -18.37
C THR A 14 -2.92 -10.29 -17.64
N ALA A 15 -2.09 -9.48 -18.31
CA ALA A 15 -0.86 -8.96 -17.72
C ALA A 15 -1.17 -8.05 -16.51
N ARG A 16 -2.19 -7.19 -16.64
CA ARG A 16 -2.67 -6.35 -15.54
C ARG A 16 -3.03 -7.15 -14.30
N SER A 17 -3.80 -8.24 -14.45
CA SER A 17 -4.23 -9.09 -13.34
C SER A 17 -3.03 -9.75 -12.65
N ALA A 18 -2.06 -10.25 -13.42
CA ALA A 18 -0.81 -10.78 -12.87
C ALA A 18 0.00 -9.72 -12.10
N PHE A 19 0.14 -8.51 -12.64
CA PHE A 19 0.85 -7.42 -11.97
C PHE A 19 0.14 -6.92 -10.70
N LEU A 20 -1.19 -6.94 -10.67
CA LEU A 20 -1.96 -6.60 -9.47
C LEU A 20 -1.81 -7.68 -8.39
N LEU A 21 -1.77 -8.96 -8.77
CA LEU A 21 -1.49 -10.05 -7.82
C LEU A 21 -0.10 -9.92 -7.21
N ILE A 22 0.93 -9.71 -8.02
CA ILE A 22 2.30 -9.47 -7.53
C ILE A 22 2.34 -8.26 -6.61
N TRP A 23 1.65 -7.17 -6.99
CA TRP A 23 1.55 -5.98 -6.14
C TRP A 23 0.88 -6.28 -4.81
N ALA A 24 -0.24 -7.02 -4.78
CA ALA A 24 -0.94 -7.35 -3.54
C ALA A 24 -0.07 -8.19 -2.59
N ILE A 25 0.75 -9.09 -3.12
CA ILE A 25 1.74 -9.85 -2.35
C ILE A 25 2.78 -8.89 -1.74
N LEU A 26 3.37 -8.01 -2.55
CA LEU A 26 4.36 -7.04 -2.07
C LEU A 26 3.78 -6.05 -1.06
N LEU A 27 2.53 -5.64 -1.25
CA LEU A 27 1.79 -4.77 -0.36
C LEU A 27 1.65 -5.36 1.04
N LEU A 28 1.47 -6.68 1.17
CA LEU A 28 1.39 -7.32 2.47
C LEU A 28 2.67 -7.07 3.30
N PHE A 29 3.85 -7.14 2.67
CA PHE A 29 5.11 -6.81 3.34
C PHE A 29 5.20 -5.35 3.77
N VAL A 30 4.71 -4.42 2.94
CA VAL A 30 4.63 -2.99 3.29
C VAL A 30 3.73 -2.80 4.51
N VAL A 31 2.54 -3.41 4.50
CA VAL A 31 1.55 -3.30 5.58
C VAL A 31 2.09 -3.86 6.90
N ILE A 32 2.75 -5.02 6.86
CA ILE A 32 3.39 -5.63 8.03
C ILE A 32 4.56 -4.75 8.51
N GLY A 33 5.40 -4.27 7.61
CA GLY A 33 6.53 -3.40 7.95
C GLY A 33 6.10 -2.12 8.66
N LEU A 34 4.93 -1.56 8.33
CA LEU A 34 4.41 -0.36 8.97
C LEU A 34 4.06 -0.55 10.45
N PHE A 35 3.90 -1.77 10.96
CA PHE A 35 3.75 -1.97 12.40
C PHE A 35 5.01 -1.65 13.19
N ILE A 36 6.18 -1.65 12.54
CA ILE A 36 7.46 -1.25 13.13
C ILE A 36 7.61 0.28 13.11
N HIS A 37 6.73 0.99 12.38
CA HIS A 37 6.77 2.43 12.32
C HIS A 37 6.48 3.03 13.70
N PRO A 38 7.38 3.90 14.22
CA PRO A 38 7.15 4.56 15.49
C PRO A 38 5.96 5.51 15.35
N MET A 39 5.01 5.40 16.28
CA MET A 39 3.78 6.19 16.29
C MET A 39 3.58 6.82 17.66
N ARG A 40 3.15 8.08 17.66
CA ARG A 40 2.84 8.79 18.91
C ARG A 40 1.68 8.14 19.69
N TRP A 41 0.76 7.47 18.98
CA TRP A 41 -0.45 6.85 19.54
C TRP A 41 -0.51 5.36 19.15
N PRO A 42 0.33 4.51 19.77
CA PRO A 42 0.59 3.15 19.28
C PRO A 42 -0.62 2.22 19.34
N ALA A 43 -1.50 2.35 20.35
CA ALA A 43 -2.71 1.53 20.45
C ALA A 43 -3.69 1.79 19.29
N TRP A 44 -3.88 3.06 18.92
CA TRP A 44 -4.69 3.43 17.75
C TRP A 44 -4.04 2.95 16.45
N GLY A 45 -2.72 3.13 16.33
CA GLY A 45 -1.94 2.57 15.23
C GLY A 45 -2.15 1.06 15.07
N LEU A 46 -2.06 0.29 16.15
CA LEU A 46 -2.24 -1.17 16.10
C LEU A 46 -3.66 -1.58 15.68
N PHE A 47 -4.69 -0.90 16.19
CA PHE A 47 -6.08 -1.13 15.80
C PHE A 47 -6.29 -0.89 14.30
N VAL A 48 -5.82 0.25 13.79
CA VAL A 48 -5.95 0.57 12.36
C VAL A 48 -5.09 -0.38 11.51
N GLY A 49 -3.90 -0.73 11.98
CA GLY A 49 -3.00 -1.65 11.31
C GLY A 49 -3.59 -3.05 11.16
N PHE A 50 -4.30 -3.55 12.18
CA PHE A 50 -5.03 -4.82 12.07
C PHE A 50 -6.00 -4.80 10.87
N TRP A 51 -6.82 -3.75 10.76
CA TRP A 51 -7.72 -3.59 9.62
C TRP A 51 -7.00 -3.38 8.29
N GLY A 52 -5.85 -2.69 8.29
CA GLY A 52 -4.97 -2.59 7.13
C GLY A 52 -4.48 -3.96 6.63
N ALA A 53 -4.08 -4.84 7.56
CA ALA A 53 -3.69 -6.22 7.23
C ALA A 53 -4.86 -7.06 6.70
N VAL A 54 -6.04 -6.95 7.32
CA VAL A 54 -7.27 -7.56 6.80
C VAL A 54 -7.55 -7.08 5.37
N GLY A 55 -7.46 -5.78 5.11
CA GLY A 55 -7.63 -5.21 3.77
C GLY A 55 -6.62 -5.73 2.75
N ALA A 56 -5.35 -5.87 3.14
CA ALA A 56 -4.30 -6.44 2.27
C ALA A 56 -4.59 -7.90 1.90
N VAL A 57 -4.92 -8.74 2.89
CA VAL A 57 -5.26 -10.15 2.68
C VAL A 57 -6.50 -10.28 1.82
N TRP A 58 -7.51 -9.43 2.05
CA TRP A 58 -8.71 -9.39 1.23
C TRP A 58 -8.41 -9.06 -0.22
N LEU A 59 -7.61 -8.02 -0.48
CA LEU A 59 -7.20 -7.69 -1.85
C LEU A 59 -6.44 -8.82 -2.52
N LEU A 60 -5.54 -9.49 -1.79
CA LEU A 60 -4.81 -10.64 -2.31
C LEU A 60 -5.77 -11.76 -2.75
N LEU A 61 -6.80 -12.05 -1.94
CA LEU A 61 -7.86 -12.98 -2.30
C LEU A 61 -8.60 -12.52 -3.58
N LEU A 62 -9.01 -11.25 -3.65
CA LEU A 62 -9.69 -10.72 -4.84
C LEU A 62 -8.81 -10.79 -6.10
N GLN A 63 -7.51 -10.52 -5.98
CA GLN A 63 -6.58 -10.66 -7.11
C GLN A 63 -6.46 -12.11 -7.58
N PHE A 64 -6.44 -13.05 -6.65
CA PHE A 64 -6.40 -14.47 -6.99
C PHE A 64 -7.67 -14.90 -7.75
N LEU A 65 -8.85 -14.49 -7.25
CA LEU A 65 -10.13 -14.77 -7.90
C LEU A 65 -10.25 -14.09 -9.27
N ALA A 66 -9.74 -12.86 -9.42
CA ALA A 66 -9.71 -12.15 -10.69
C ALA A 66 -8.75 -12.82 -11.70
N MET A 67 -7.57 -13.25 -11.25
CA MET A 67 -6.61 -13.98 -12.08
C MET A 67 -7.14 -15.34 -12.54
N ALA A 68 -7.92 -16.01 -11.69
CA ALA A 68 -8.62 -17.25 -12.02
C ALA A 68 -9.91 -17.03 -12.84
N ASP A 69 -10.21 -15.79 -13.23
CA ASP A 69 -11.37 -15.38 -14.01
C ASP A 69 -12.74 -15.70 -13.35
N VAL A 70 -12.72 -15.86 -12.02
CA VAL A 70 -13.90 -16.12 -11.16
C VAL A 70 -14.60 -14.81 -10.79
N LEU A 71 -13.84 -13.74 -10.57
CA LEU A 71 -14.37 -12.43 -10.18
C LEU A 71 -14.07 -11.39 -11.26
N ARG A 72 -15.12 -10.84 -11.88
CA ARG A 72 -15.04 -9.89 -13.01
C ARG A 72 -15.67 -8.55 -12.67
N GLN A 73 -15.46 -7.56 -13.52
CA GLN A 73 -16.17 -6.28 -13.43
C GLN A 73 -17.68 -6.48 -13.67
N PRO A 74 -18.56 -5.71 -13.00
CA PRO A 74 -18.25 -4.62 -12.04
C PRO A 74 -17.96 -5.11 -10.61
N ALA A 75 -18.34 -6.34 -10.26
CA ALA A 75 -18.21 -6.87 -8.90
C ALA A 75 -16.78 -6.77 -8.36
N TYR A 76 -15.77 -7.07 -9.16
CA TYR A 76 -14.38 -6.88 -8.74
C TYR A 76 -14.10 -5.46 -8.21
N GLY A 77 -14.57 -4.41 -8.92
CA GLY A 77 -14.38 -3.03 -8.50
C GLY A 77 -15.03 -2.73 -7.16
N ASP A 78 -16.31 -3.05 -7.03
CA ASP A 78 -17.09 -2.81 -5.81
C ASP A 78 -16.48 -3.49 -4.58
N TRP A 79 -16.06 -4.75 -4.75
CA TRP A 79 -15.46 -5.52 -3.68
C TRP A 79 -14.02 -5.08 -3.36
N ALA A 80 -13.29 -4.51 -4.32
CA ALA A 80 -11.94 -3.98 -4.13
C ALA A 80 -11.91 -2.57 -3.52
N ALA A 81 -13.02 -1.82 -3.51
CA ALA A 81 -13.05 -0.45 -3.00
C ALA A 81 -12.77 -0.38 -1.48
N TRP A 82 -13.52 -1.11 -0.65
CA TRP A 82 -13.35 -1.04 0.80
C TRP A 82 -11.96 -1.45 1.31
N PRO A 83 -11.26 -2.50 0.80
CA PRO A 83 -9.92 -2.81 1.27
C PRO A 83 -8.91 -1.75 0.83
N LEU A 84 -9.10 -1.11 -0.34
CA LEU A 84 -8.31 0.06 -0.73
C LEU A 84 -8.49 1.21 0.26
N ALA A 85 -9.71 1.43 0.75
CA ALA A 85 -9.94 2.43 1.79
C ALA A 85 -9.19 2.08 3.09
N LEU A 86 -9.26 0.84 3.57
CA LEU A 86 -8.55 0.43 4.78
C LEU A 86 -7.03 0.60 4.67
N LEU A 87 -6.46 0.24 3.52
CA LEU A 87 -5.04 0.45 3.24
C LEU A 87 -4.67 1.93 3.17
N GLY A 88 -5.58 2.74 2.60
CA GLY A 88 -5.43 4.18 2.56
C GLY A 88 -5.39 4.80 3.95
N ILE A 89 -6.35 4.42 4.80
CA ILE A 89 -6.42 4.82 6.21
C ILE A 89 -5.18 4.35 6.96
N TRP A 90 -4.75 3.10 6.75
CA TRP A 90 -3.58 2.57 7.43
C TRP A 90 -2.31 3.34 7.09
N SER A 91 -2.06 3.59 5.80
CA SER A 91 -0.91 4.38 5.33
C SER A 91 -0.94 5.79 5.91
N LEU A 92 -2.12 6.43 5.94
CA LEU A 92 -2.31 7.75 6.54
C LEU A 92 -2.04 7.78 8.03
N VAL A 93 -2.58 6.82 8.78
CA VAL A 93 -2.44 6.76 10.24
C VAL A 93 -0.98 6.45 10.60
N ALA A 94 -0.36 5.48 9.93
CA ALA A 94 1.02 5.11 10.20
C ALA A 94 1.98 6.29 9.94
N SER A 95 1.91 6.90 8.75
CA SER A 95 2.78 8.02 8.40
C SER A 95 2.39 9.33 9.08
N GLY A 96 1.11 9.56 9.37
CA GLY A 96 0.64 10.75 10.09
C GLY A 96 1.02 10.75 11.57
N LEU A 97 0.83 9.62 12.26
CA LEU A 97 1.20 9.48 13.67
C LEU A 97 2.71 9.35 13.88
N GLY A 98 3.43 8.87 12.87
CA GLY A 98 4.89 8.79 12.88
C GLY A 98 5.59 10.04 12.36
N PHE A 99 4.86 11.01 11.81
CA PHE A 99 5.43 12.17 11.12
C PHE A 99 6.40 12.96 12.02
N GLY A 100 7.58 13.20 11.48
CA GLY A 100 8.61 14.00 12.15
C GLY A 100 9.38 13.24 13.23
N ASN A 101 9.23 11.92 13.31
CA ASN A 101 10.15 11.09 14.05
C ASN A 101 11.55 11.06 13.37
N GLN A 102 12.61 10.76 14.11
CA GLN A 102 13.98 10.76 13.59
C GLN A 102 14.33 9.49 12.80
N THR A 103 13.61 8.38 13.02
CA THR A 103 13.88 7.08 12.38
C THR A 103 13.41 7.04 10.92
N PHE A 104 12.32 7.73 10.61
CA PHE A 104 11.73 7.77 9.27
C PHE A 104 11.89 9.18 8.68
N PRO A 105 12.45 9.34 7.46
CA PRO A 105 12.57 10.64 6.84
C PRO A 105 11.19 11.25 6.56
N ARG A 106 11.03 12.56 6.80
CA ARG A 106 9.77 13.30 6.56
C ARG A 106 9.23 13.12 5.13
N LEU A 107 10.12 12.95 4.15
CA LEU A 107 9.74 12.69 2.77
C LEU A 107 9.01 11.36 2.62
N VAL A 108 9.47 10.31 3.31
CA VAL A 108 8.84 8.97 3.27
C VAL A 108 7.47 9.04 3.94
N ASP A 109 7.34 9.73 5.08
CA ASP A 109 6.04 9.94 5.72
C ASP A 109 5.09 10.76 4.85
N GLY A 110 5.59 11.82 4.20
CA GLY A 110 4.81 12.61 3.25
C GLY A 110 4.30 11.77 2.08
N LEU A 111 5.13 10.88 1.52
CA LEU A 111 4.74 9.94 0.48
C LEU A 111 3.71 8.91 0.98
N GLY A 112 3.80 8.47 2.24
CA GLY A 112 2.81 7.61 2.87
C GLY A 112 1.44 8.28 3.02
N ILE A 113 1.43 9.56 3.42
CA ILE A 113 0.22 10.38 3.47
C ILE A 113 -0.39 10.52 2.08
N LEU A 114 0.41 10.87 1.07
CA LEU A 114 -0.07 11.00 -0.32
C LEU A 114 -0.60 9.67 -0.87
N THR A 115 0.08 8.56 -0.56
CA THR A 115 -0.37 7.21 -0.90
C THR A 115 -1.72 6.93 -0.27
N GLY A 116 -1.89 7.22 1.01
CA GLY A 116 -3.14 6.96 1.70
C GLY A 116 -4.30 7.81 1.18
N ILE A 117 -4.05 9.09 0.87
CA ILE A 117 -5.02 9.96 0.19
C ILE A 117 -5.39 9.40 -1.18
N GLY A 118 -4.40 8.98 -1.97
CA GLY A 118 -4.63 8.43 -3.31
C GLY A 118 -5.47 7.15 -3.29
N LEU A 119 -5.21 6.25 -2.35
CA LEU A 119 -5.98 5.00 -2.18
C LEU A 119 -7.41 5.27 -1.70
N LEU A 120 -7.60 6.22 -0.78
CA LEU A 120 -8.93 6.67 -0.35
C LEU A 120 -9.70 7.31 -1.51
N ALA A 121 -9.07 8.20 -2.25
CA ALA A 121 -9.67 8.82 -3.42
C ALA A 121 -10.09 7.76 -4.45
N LEU A 122 -9.22 6.78 -4.72
CA LEU A 122 -9.53 5.67 -5.63
C LEU A 122 -10.71 4.83 -5.15
N SER A 123 -10.77 4.52 -3.85
CA SER A 123 -11.92 3.83 -3.27
C SER A 123 -13.22 4.62 -3.45
N VAL A 124 -13.18 5.93 -3.23
CA VAL A 124 -14.35 6.80 -3.37
C VAL A 124 -14.79 6.89 -4.83
N THR A 125 -13.86 7.07 -5.77
CA THR A 125 -14.20 7.15 -7.20
C THR A 125 -14.89 5.88 -7.71
N VAL A 126 -14.48 4.71 -7.20
CA VAL A 126 -15.13 3.43 -7.52
C VAL A 126 -16.56 3.40 -6.98
N TRP A 127 -16.78 3.74 -5.70
CA TRP A 127 -18.11 3.69 -5.09
C TRP A 127 -19.11 4.68 -5.69
N ILE A 128 -18.65 5.85 -6.12
CA ILE A 128 -19.54 6.85 -6.72
C ILE A 128 -19.69 6.68 -8.25
N GLY A 129 -19.01 5.68 -8.85
CA GLY A 129 -19.08 5.43 -10.30
C GLY A 129 -18.47 6.55 -11.14
N LEU A 130 -17.36 7.15 -10.69
CA LEU A 130 -16.71 8.25 -11.40
C LEU A 130 -15.79 7.72 -12.53
N ASP A 131 -16.39 7.37 -13.66
CA ASP A 131 -15.71 6.68 -14.78
C ASP A 131 -14.47 7.45 -15.29
N ASP A 132 -14.59 8.76 -15.55
CA ASP A 132 -13.49 9.58 -16.08
C ASP A 132 -12.41 9.92 -15.04
N GLY A 133 -12.78 9.94 -13.75
CA GLY A 133 -11.86 10.32 -12.66
C GLY A 133 -11.06 9.14 -12.08
N THR A 134 -11.54 7.91 -12.24
CA THR A 134 -10.91 6.74 -11.61
C THR A 134 -9.51 6.46 -12.16
N ARG A 135 -9.31 6.57 -13.48
CA ARG A 135 -8.01 6.32 -14.13
C ARG A 135 -6.90 7.29 -13.70
N PRO A 136 -7.06 8.62 -13.76
CA PRO A 136 -6.01 9.55 -13.32
C PRO A 136 -5.71 9.42 -11.82
N VAL A 137 -6.74 9.19 -10.99
CA VAL A 137 -6.56 8.95 -9.56
C VAL A 137 -5.77 7.67 -9.31
N ALA A 138 -6.07 6.58 -10.01
CA ALA A 138 -5.32 5.33 -9.92
C ALA A 138 -3.85 5.50 -10.33
N ALA A 139 -3.58 6.26 -11.39
CA ALA A 139 -2.21 6.54 -11.84
C ALA A 139 -1.43 7.36 -10.80
N ALA A 140 -2.04 8.43 -10.26
CA ALA A 140 -1.43 9.25 -9.22
C ALA A 140 -1.15 8.44 -7.94
N ALA A 141 -2.13 7.65 -7.49
CA ALA A 141 -1.98 6.75 -6.35
C ALA A 141 -0.87 5.72 -6.57
N ALA A 142 -0.76 5.17 -7.78
CA ALA A 142 0.29 4.22 -8.13
C ALA A 142 1.69 4.83 -8.08
N ILE A 143 1.86 6.06 -8.55
CA ILE A 143 3.14 6.77 -8.49
C ILE A 143 3.51 7.03 -7.03
N ALA A 144 2.59 7.59 -6.24
CA ALA A 144 2.81 7.87 -4.82
C ALA A 144 3.17 6.59 -4.05
N TYR A 145 2.42 5.50 -4.26
CA TYR A 145 2.67 4.21 -3.63
C TYR A 145 4.05 3.65 -3.97
N VAL A 146 4.46 3.69 -5.24
CA VAL A 146 5.76 3.14 -5.64
C VAL A 146 6.90 3.92 -4.99
N LEU A 147 6.84 5.25 -5.00
CA LEU A 147 7.84 6.09 -4.33
C LEU A 147 7.87 5.81 -2.82
N TYR A 148 6.69 5.68 -2.20
CA TYR A 148 6.55 5.36 -0.79
C TYR A 148 7.16 3.99 -0.43
N ALA A 149 6.79 2.94 -1.17
CA ALA A 149 7.27 1.57 -0.93
C ALA A 149 8.79 1.47 -1.10
N VAL A 150 9.35 2.16 -2.09
CA VAL A 150 10.80 2.25 -2.30
C VAL A 150 11.47 2.98 -1.13
N GLY A 151 10.90 4.08 -0.66
CA GLY A 151 11.37 4.81 0.52
C GLY A 151 11.37 3.95 1.79
N LEU A 152 10.27 3.25 2.06
CA LEU A 152 10.18 2.31 3.18
C LEU A 152 11.21 1.18 3.08
N GLY A 153 11.37 0.59 1.89
CA GLY A 153 12.37 -0.45 1.65
C GLY A 153 13.79 0.00 2.01
N MET A 154 14.16 1.22 1.65
CA MET A 154 15.46 1.81 2.03
C MET A 154 15.59 2.01 3.54
N VAL A 155 14.54 2.50 4.22
CA VAL A 155 14.56 2.68 5.68
C VAL A 155 14.73 1.33 6.40
N PHE A 156 14.00 0.29 5.98
CA PHE A 156 14.13 -1.03 6.58
C PHE A 156 15.51 -1.64 6.31
N TRP A 157 16.04 -1.51 5.09
CA TRP A 157 17.37 -2.00 4.76
C TRP A 157 18.46 -1.37 5.63
N THR A 158 18.45 -0.04 5.74
CA THR A 158 19.43 0.70 6.56
C THR A 158 19.30 0.43 8.05
N SER A 159 18.09 0.17 8.55
CA SER A 159 17.87 -0.21 9.93
C SER A 159 18.41 -1.62 10.22
N ALA A 160 18.17 -2.56 9.31
CA ALA A 160 18.68 -3.93 9.41
C ALA A 160 20.23 -3.98 9.35
N SER A 161 20.84 -3.20 8.45
CA SER A 161 22.30 -3.15 8.32
C SER A 161 22.98 -2.63 9.58
N LYS A 162 22.44 -1.56 10.19
CA LYS A 162 22.94 -1.00 11.46
C LYS A 162 22.82 -1.99 12.62
N GLY A 163 21.72 -2.73 12.69
CA GLY A 163 21.53 -3.78 13.70
C GLY A 163 22.57 -4.90 13.59
N ALA A 164 22.89 -5.33 12.36
CA ALA A 164 23.89 -6.37 12.10
C ALA A 164 25.35 -5.92 12.42
N GLU A 165 25.64 -4.62 12.34
CA GLU A 165 26.93 -4.05 12.74
C GLU A 165 27.05 -3.96 14.27
N ALA A 166 26.02 -3.47 14.95
CA ALA A 166 26.00 -3.39 16.42
C ALA A 166 26.10 -4.77 17.09
N GLY A 167 25.40 -5.79 16.55
CA GLY A 167 25.50 -7.16 17.05
C GLY A 167 26.90 -7.76 16.95
N ARG A 168 27.66 -7.40 15.90
CA ARG A 168 29.07 -7.81 15.73
C ARG A 168 30.02 -7.08 16.67
N ALA A 169 29.70 -5.86 17.08
CA ALA A 169 30.53 -5.10 18.02
C ALA A 169 30.43 -5.61 19.47
N HIS A 170 29.33 -6.24 19.84
CA HIS A 170 29.11 -6.80 21.19
C HIS A 170 29.57 -8.26 21.36
N SER A 171 30.03 -8.92 20.29
CA SER A 171 30.54 -10.29 20.31
C SER A 171 32.07 -10.39 20.47
N PHE A 172 32.75 -9.29 20.81
CA PHE A 172 34.19 -9.24 21.09
C PHE A 172 34.47 -8.81 22.53
#